data_AF-A0A497LY36-F1
#
_entry.id   AF-A0A497LY36-F1
#
_cell.length_a   1.000
_cell.length_b   1.000
_cell.length_c   1.000
_cell.angle_alpha   90.00
_cell.angle_beta   90.00
_cell.angle_gamma   90.00
#
_symmetry.space_group_name_H-M   'P 1'
#
loop_
_entity.id
_entity.type
_entity.pdbx_description
1 polymer ?
#
loop_
_entity_poly.entity_id
_entity_poly.type
_entity_poly.pdbx_seq_one_letter_code
_entity_poly.pdbx_strand_id
1 'polypeptide(L)'
;MVGQIYIVRVEMSSPYRVAETEHPDEDTVVLKYYFPAETRKKIMAVRNKYKYKIYKNTVSFYGLQLADEELVPKIREIVEEADSEMRAIHESLGVRMILIPISREAVEQGELYQKILYAIQYQIAKAVFERIKDIKSARLQPKTRMSIKEMLENMKKLNILKDEKIDRMIDDIKHMLDLTTKDLREKIFEQLDYINRLLQS
;
A
#
# COMPACT_ATOMS: atom_id res chain seq x y z
N MET A 1 -6.61 -1.50 -26.25
CA MET A 1 -5.39 -0.79 -25.82
C MET A 1 -4.93 -1.44 -24.53
N VAL A 2 -3.71 -1.95 -24.51
CA VAL A 2 -3.16 -2.64 -23.35
C VAL A 2 -2.56 -1.56 -22.44
N GLY A 3 -3.06 -1.43 -21.20
CA GLY A 3 -2.69 -0.35 -20.28
C GLY A 3 -1.25 -0.49 -19.75
N GLN A 4 -0.59 0.63 -19.49
CA GLN A 4 0.78 0.68 -19.00
C GLN A 4 0.86 0.46 -17.48
N ILE A 5 1.85 -0.31 -17.01
CA ILE A 5 2.15 -0.43 -15.57
C ILE A 5 3.28 0.53 -15.22
N TYR A 6 3.17 1.19 -14.07
CA TYR A 6 4.17 2.10 -13.55
C TYR A 6 4.69 1.67 -12.18
N ILE A 7 6.00 1.82 -11.95
CA ILE A 7 6.54 1.96 -10.60
C ILE A 7 6.29 3.40 -10.16
N VAL A 8 5.61 3.54 -9.04
CA VAL A 8 5.30 4.80 -8.38
C VAL A 8 6.25 4.96 -7.19
N ARG A 9 7.03 6.03 -7.17
CA ARG A 9 7.80 6.44 -6.00
C ARG A 9 7.42 7.86 -5.62
N VAL A 10 6.93 8.03 -4.40
CA VAL A 10 6.61 9.36 -3.85
C VAL A 10 7.68 9.73 -2.83
N GLU A 11 8.34 10.86 -3.08
CA GLU A 11 9.37 11.40 -2.21
C GLU A 11 8.82 12.63 -1.48
N MET A 12 8.90 12.59 -0.16
CA MET A 12 8.46 13.66 0.72
C MET A 12 9.67 14.19 1.50
N SER A 13 9.73 15.50 1.73
CA SER A 13 10.77 16.11 2.57
C SER A 13 10.86 15.46 3.96
N SER A 14 12.08 15.37 4.48
CA SER A 14 12.37 14.73 5.77
C SER A 14 12.15 15.69 6.94
N PRO A 15 11.53 15.23 8.05
CA PRO A 15 11.48 16.00 9.29
C PRO A 15 12.86 16.14 9.95
N TYR A 16 13.81 15.26 9.63
CA TYR A 16 15.11 15.17 10.32
C TYR A 16 16.26 15.77 9.50
N ARG A 17 15.99 16.81 8.71
CA ARG A 17 17.06 17.57 8.06
C ARG A 17 18.00 18.11 9.14
N VAL A 18 19.26 17.69 9.11
CA VAL A 18 20.29 18.16 10.04
C VAL A 18 20.76 19.54 9.59
N ALA A 19 20.81 20.49 10.51
CA ALA A 19 21.37 21.81 10.28
C ALA A 19 22.84 21.85 10.72
N GLU A 20 23.12 21.30 11.90
CA GLU A 20 24.48 21.23 12.46
C GLU A 20 24.70 19.88 13.12
N THR A 21 25.96 19.44 13.05
CA THR A 21 26.46 18.28 13.79
C THR A 21 27.58 18.75 14.69
N GLU A 22 27.50 18.44 15.97
CA GLU A 22 28.54 18.73 16.95
C GLU A 22 29.11 17.42 17.51
N HIS A 23 30.41 17.40 17.75
CA HIS A 23 31.13 16.27 18.33
C HIS A 23 31.74 16.72 19.67
N PRO A 24 30.99 16.67 20.78
CA PRO A 24 31.51 17.09 22.08
C PRO A 24 32.64 16.20 22.61
N ASP A 25 32.72 14.94 22.17
CA ASP A 25 33.80 13.99 22.46
C ASP A 25 33.92 12.94 21.32
N GLU A 26 34.87 12.00 21.43
CA GLU A 26 35.13 10.98 20.40
C GLU A 26 33.96 10.01 20.17
N ASP A 27 33.11 9.80 21.18
CA ASP A 27 32.03 8.80 21.15
C ASP A 27 30.63 9.41 20.97
N THR A 28 30.50 10.74 21.09
CA THR A 28 29.20 11.44 21.11
C THR A 28 29.01 12.32 19.88
N VAL A 29 27.86 12.17 19.23
CA VAL A 29 27.41 13.03 18.12
C VAL A 29 26.10 13.69 18.50
N VAL A 30 26.10 15.03 18.52
CA VAL A 30 24.90 15.84 18.76
C VAL A 30 24.39 16.37 17.43
N LEU A 31 23.18 15.98 17.05
CA LEU A 31 22.52 16.44 15.84
C LEU A 31 21.53 17.56 16.17
N LYS A 32 21.78 18.76 15.64
CA LYS A 32 20.79 19.84 15.66
C LYS A 32 19.97 19.80 14.37
N TYR A 33 18.69 19.50 14.52
CA TYR A 33 17.75 19.47 13.41
C TYR A 33 17.35 20.88 12.98
N TYR A 34 17.21 21.07 11.67
CA TYR A 34 16.73 22.31 11.05
C TYR A 34 15.33 22.69 11.55
N PHE A 35 14.43 21.71 11.67
CA PHE A 35 13.08 21.94 12.16
C PHE A 35 12.96 21.65 13.66
N PRO A 36 12.25 22.48 14.43
CA PRO A 36 11.94 22.19 15.84
C PRO A 36 11.00 20.99 15.97
N ALA A 37 10.95 20.38 17.15
CA ALA A 37 10.22 19.12 17.41
C ALA A 37 8.75 19.16 16.96
N GLU A 38 8.04 20.26 17.24
CA GLU A 38 6.63 20.43 16.84
C GLU A 38 6.46 20.47 15.31
N THR A 39 7.38 21.10 14.59
CA THR A 39 7.36 21.11 13.12
C THR A 39 7.64 19.72 12.57
N ARG A 40 8.60 18.98 13.16
CA ARG A 40 8.89 17.59 12.79
C ARG A 40 7.67 16.68 12.95
N LYS A 41 6.90 16.85 14.03
CA LYS A 41 5.64 16.12 14.25
C LYS A 41 4.62 16.40 13.15
N LYS A 42 4.43 17.67 12.77
CA LYS A 42 3.53 18.06 11.66
C LYS A 42 3.96 17.42 10.34
N ILE A 43 5.25 17.48 10.00
CA ILE A 43 5.81 16.84 8.80
C ILE A 43 5.54 15.33 8.82
N MET A 44 5.79 14.66 9.95
CA MET A 44 5.52 13.22 10.07
C MET A 44 4.04 12.87 9.92
N ALA A 45 3.14 13.70 10.46
CA ALA A 45 1.71 13.49 10.34
C ALA A 45 1.25 13.52 8.87
N VAL A 46 1.70 14.51 8.10
CA VAL A 46 1.43 14.59 6.65
C VAL A 46 2.01 13.36 5.94
N ARG A 47 3.27 13.01 6.21
CA ARG A 47 3.91 11.81 5.60
C ARG A 47 3.10 10.54 5.84
N ASN A 48 2.66 10.28 7.07
CA ASN A 48 1.92 9.08 7.41
C ASN A 48 0.52 9.07 6.78
N LYS A 49 -0.19 10.21 6.83
CA LYS A 49 -1.52 10.38 6.22
C LYS A 49 -1.48 10.05 4.73
N TYR A 50 -0.55 10.65 3.99
CA TYR A 50 -0.50 10.49 2.54
C TYR A 50 0.16 9.18 2.09
N LYS A 51 1.11 8.64 2.86
CA LYS A 51 1.66 7.29 2.60
C LYS A 51 0.55 6.23 2.56
N TYR A 52 -0.38 6.28 3.51
CA TYR A 52 -1.53 5.36 3.53
C TYR A 52 -2.46 5.56 2.32
N LYS A 53 -2.76 6.82 1.96
CA LYS A 53 -3.57 7.14 0.78
C LYS A 53 -2.93 6.59 -0.51
N ILE A 54 -1.61 6.74 -0.67
CA ILE A 54 -0.89 6.23 -1.84
C ILE A 54 -0.97 4.69 -1.87
N TYR A 55 -0.65 4.03 -0.76
CA TYR A 55 -0.64 2.56 -0.65
C TYR A 55 -2.00 1.91 -0.91
N LYS A 56 -3.10 2.63 -0.70
CA LYS A 56 -4.44 2.16 -1.05
C LYS A 56 -4.68 2.07 -2.56
N ASN A 57 -3.91 2.82 -3.35
CA ASN A 57 -4.03 2.89 -4.81
C ASN A 57 -2.85 2.22 -5.52
N THR A 58 -2.01 1.48 -4.80
CA THR A 58 -0.84 0.79 -5.36
C THR A 58 -0.75 -0.64 -4.83
N VAL A 59 -0.02 -1.47 -5.58
CA VAL A 59 0.36 -2.83 -5.19
C VAL A 59 1.80 -2.81 -4.71
N SER A 60 2.05 -3.33 -3.51
CA SER A 60 3.42 -3.43 -2.99
C SER A 60 4.12 -4.68 -3.53
N PHE A 61 5.24 -4.51 -4.24
CA PHE A 61 6.01 -5.59 -4.86
C PHE A 61 7.52 -5.41 -4.60
N TYR A 62 8.14 -6.27 -3.80
CA TYR A 62 9.55 -6.15 -3.36
C TYR A 62 9.95 -4.72 -2.91
N GLY A 63 9.06 -4.05 -2.17
CA GLY A 63 9.26 -2.68 -1.69
C GLY A 63 8.94 -1.57 -2.70
N LEU A 64 8.70 -1.92 -3.97
CA LEU A 64 8.21 -1.00 -5.00
C LEU A 64 6.69 -0.88 -4.91
N GLN A 65 6.15 0.26 -5.34
CA GLN A 65 4.71 0.45 -5.46
C GLN A 65 4.35 0.44 -6.95
N LEU A 66 3.47 -0.47 -7.35
CA LEU A 66 3.02 -0.60 -8.73
C LEU A 66 1.61 -0.02 -8.87
N ALA A 67 1.37 0.67 -9.98
CA ALA A 67 0.04 1.19 -10.34
C ALA A 67 -0.24 0.94 -11.82
N ASP A 68 -1.51 0.67 -12.12
CA ASP A 68 -2.02 0.77 -13.48
C ASP A 68 -2.13 2.25 -13.89
N GLU A 69 -1.95 2.53 -15.18
CA GLU A 69 -2.09 3.85 -15.78
C GLU A 69 -3.38 4.58 -15.36
N GLU A 70 -4.50 3.86 -15.24
CA GLU A 70 -5.80 4.42 -14.85
C GLU A 70 -5.79 4.99 -13.41
N LEU A 71 -4.89 4.50 -12.54
CA LEU A 71 -4.77 4.96 -11.15
C LEU A 71 -3.77 6.12 -10.98
N VAL A 72 -2.90 6.36 -11.98
CA VAL A 72 -1.87 7.40 -11.92
C VAL A 72 -2.44 8.80 -11.68
N PRO A 73 -3.53 9.25 -12.35
CA PRO A 73 -4.11 10.58 -12.10
C PRO A 73 -4.54 10.76 -10.65
N LYS A 74 -5.18 9.73 -10.07
CA LYS A 74 -5.62 9.76 -8.68
C LYS A 74 -4.45 9.83 -7.69
N ILE A 75 -3.36 9.12 -7.98
CA ILE A 75 -2.15 9.22 -7.15
C ILE A 75 -1.53 10.62 -7.26
N ARG A 76 -1.55 11.22 -8.46
CA ARG A 76 -1.07 12.58 -8.69
C ARG A 76 -1.84 13.60 -7.86
N GLU A 77 -3.16 13.54 -7.84
CA GLU A 77 -4.01 14.39 -6.98
C GLU A 77 -3.63 14.26 -5.49
N ILE A 78 -3.42 13.04 -5.02
CA ILE A 78 -2.99 12.77 -3.64
C ILE A 78 -1.61 13.39 -3.35
N VAL A 79 -0.70 13.38 -4.32
CA VAL A 79 0.64 13.98 -4.20
C VAL A 79 0.56 15.50 -4.20
N GLU A 80 -0.29 16.10 -5.03
CA GLU A 80 -0.50 17.55 -5.08
C GLU A 80 -1.09 18.07 -3.76
N GLU A 81 -2.09 17.38 -3.21
CA GLU A 81 -2.60 17.66 -1.87
C GLU A 81 -1.49 17.58 -0.80
N ALA A 82 -0.64 16.55 -0.88
CA ALA A 82 0.46 16.36 0.07
C ALA A 82 1.52 17.45 -0.05
N ASP A 83 1.85 17.89 -1.27
CA ASP A 83 2.78 18.99 -1.53
C ASP A 83 2.24 20.30 -0.95
N SER A 84 0.95 20.59 -1.17
CA SER A 84 0.29 21.76 -0.59
C SER A 84 0.31 21.73 0.94
N GLU A 85 -0.01 20.60 1.58
CA GLU A 85 0.02 20.49 3.05
C GLU A 85 1.45 20.59 3.60
N MET A 86 2.45 20.05 2.90
CA MET A 86 3.86 20.20 3.27
C MET A 86 4.33 21.65 3.18
N ARG A 87 4.03 22.34 2.07
CA ARG A 87 4.43 23.74 1.88
C ARG A 87 3.75 24.69 2.86
N ALA A 88 2.54 24.37 3.30
CA ALA A 88 1.85 25.11 4.35
C ALA A 88 2.54 25.00 5.72
N ILE A 89 3.32 23.94 5.96
CA ILE A 89 4.16 23.82 7.16
C ILE A 89 5.41 24.68 7.03
N HIS A 90 6.10 24.62 5.89
CA HIS A 90 7.28 25.44 5.59
C HIS A 90 7.54 25.44 4.08
N GLU A 91 7.90 26.59 3.50
CA GLU A 91 8.08 26.78 2.06
C GLU A 91 9.15 25.87 1.43
N SER A 92 10.16 25.49 2.21
CA SER A 92 11.26 24.61 1.75
C SER A 92 10.89 23.13 1.73
N LEU A 93 9.69 22.76 2.15
CA LEU A 93 9.20 21.39 2.12
C LEU A 93 8.45 21.14 0.82
N GLY A 94 8.45 19.89 0.38
CA GLY A 94 7.67 19.50 -0.78
C GLY A 94 7.52 18.00 -0.90
N VAL A 95 6.72 17.63 -1.88
CA VAL A 95 6.44 16.26 -2.27
C VAL A 95 6.55 16.17 -3.79
N ARG A 96 7.22 15.13 -4.27
CA ARG A 96 7.30 14.83 -5.69
C ARG A 96 6.97 13.37 -5.97
N MET A 97 6.44 13.13 -7.15
CA MET A 97 6.18 11.80 -7.66
C MET A 97 7.15 11.47 -8.80
N ILE A 98 7.70 10.27 -8.74
CA ILE A 98 8.51 9.66 -9.78
C ILE A 98 7.70 8.50 -10.35
N LEU A 99 7.51 8.49 -11.66
CA LEU A 99 6.85 7.41 -12.40
C LEU A 99 7.89 6.76 -13.31
N ILE A 100 8.02 5.45 -13.22
CA ILE A 100 8.89 4.67 -14.11
C ILE A 100 7.99 3.68 -14.86
N PRO A 101 7.78 3.84 -16.17
CA PRO A 101 6.99 2.90 -16.94
C PRO A 101 7.71 1.55 -17.01
N ILE A 102 6.97 0.45 -16.79
CA ILE A 102 7.46 -0.91 -17.00
C ILE A 102 6.75 -1.49 -18.22
N SER A 103 7.50 -2.00 -19.21
CA SER A 103 6.90 -2.73 -20.32
C SER A 103 6.06 -3.90 -19.79
N ARG A 104 4.82 -3.99 -20.25
CA ARG A 104 3.91 -5.08 -19.88
C ARG A 104 4.42 -6.40 -20.44
N GLU A 105 5.04 -6.40 -21.61
CA GLU A 105 5.68 -7.59 -22.19
C GLU A 105 6.83 -8.07 -21.30
N ALA A 106 7.61 -7.15 -20.71
CA ALA A 106 8.66 -7.49 -19.76
C ALA A 106 8.11 -8.04 -18.43
N VAL A 107 6.89 -7.64 -18.04
CA VAL A 107 6.17 -8.21 -16.88
C VAL A 107 5.58 -9.57 -17.20
N GLU A 108 4.98 -9.74 -18.38
CA GLU A 108 4.31 -10.96 -18.84
C GLU A 108 5.30 -12.12 -19.11
N GLN A 109 6.61 -11.87 -19.09
CA GLN A 109 7.62 -12.94 -19.03
C GLN A 109 7.64 -13.63 -17.67
N GLY A 110 6.78 -14.67 -17.57
CA GLY A 110 6.88 -15.81 -16.66
C GLY A 110 6.87 -15.47 -15.17
N GLU A 111 8.06 -15.33 -14.59
CA GLU A 111 8.26 -15.27 -13.14
C GLU A 111 7.79 -13.94 -12.55
N LEU A 112 8.08 -12.81 -13.21
CA LEU A 112 7.70 -11.48 -12.73
C LEU A 112 6.17 -11.32 -12.69
N TYR A 113 5.48 -11.82 -13.71
CA TYR A 113 4.03 -11.85 -13.78
C TYR A 113 3.42 -12.59 -12.57
N GLN A 114 3.88 -13.82 -12.33
CA GLN A 114 3.35 -14.65 -11.25
C GLN A 114 3.58 -14.01 -9.88
N LYS A 115 4.76 -13.44 -9.67
CA LYS A 115 5.10 -12.77 -8.40
C LYS A 115 4.23 -11.53 -8.17
N ILE A 116 3.95 -10.74 -9.21
CA ILE A 116 3.02 -9.59 -9.11
C ILE A 116 1.60 -10.07 -8.83
N LEU A 117 1.14 -11.13 -9.53
CA LEU A 117 -0.15 -11.75 -9.28
C LEU A 117 -0.30 -12.17 -7.80
N TYR A 118 0.69 -12.88 -7.27
CA TYR A 118 0.72 -13.30 -5.87
C TYR A 118 0.77 -12.11 -4.91
N ALA A 119 1.47 -11.03 -5.25
CA ALA A 119 1.49 -9.82 -4.42
C ALA A 119 0.10 -9.15 -4.32
N ILE A 120 -0.65 -9.11 -5.43
CA ILE A 120 -2.03 -8.60 -5.45
C ILE A 120 -2.94 -9.49 -4.59
N GLN A 121 -2.87 -10.80 -4.80
CA GLN A 121 -3.65 -11.78 -4.03
C GLN A 121 -3.34 -11.69 -2.52
N TYR A 122 -2.06 -11.59 -2.16
CA TYR A 122 -1.63 -11.42 -0.78
C TYR A 122 -2.21 -10.14 -0.16
N GLN A 123 -2.15 -9.02 -0.88
CA GLN A 123 -2.68 -7.73 -0.40
C GLN A 123 -4.20 -7.80 -0.15
N ILE A 124 -4.95 -8.49 -1.02
CA ILE A 124 -6.39 -8.72 -0.86
C ILE A 124 -6.67 -9.58 0.37
N ALA A 125 -6.06 -10.76 0.46
CA ALA A 125 -6.28 -11.68 1.58
C ALA A 125 -5.89 -11.05 2.92
N LYS A 126 -4.79 -10.28 2.95
CA LYS A 126 -4.30 -9.60 4.15
C LYS A 126 -5.30 -8.57 4.64
N ALA A 127 -5.86 -7.76 3.74
CA ALA A 127 -6.84 -6.76 4.12
C ALA A 127 -8.14 -7.39 4.66
N VAL A 128 -8.55 -8.54 4.12
CA VAL A 128 -9.69 -9.30 4.63
C VAL A 128 -9.37 -9.86 6.02
N PHE A 129 -8.23 -10.53 6.17
CA PHE A 129 -7.77 -11.09 7.44
C PHE A 129 -7.72 -10.04 8.55
N GLU A 130 -7.11 -8.88 8.28
CA GLU A 130 -6.99 -7.78 9.23
C GLU A 130 -8.35 -7.26 9.71
N ARG A 131 -9.41 -7.36 8.90
CA ARG A 131 -10.77 -6.99 9.31
C ARG A 131 -11.47 -8.03 10.17
N ILE A 132 -11.13 -9.30 10.02
CA ILE A 132 -11.85 -10.40 10.67
C ILE A 132 -11.10 -10.98 11.88
N LYS A 133 -9.78 -10.79 11.98
CA LYS A 133 -8.91 -11.47 12.95
C LYS A 133 -9.39 -11.31 14.40
N ASP A 134 -9.85 -10.12 14.76
CA ASP A 134 -10.24 -9.75 16.13
C ASP A 134 -11.74 -9.94 16.42
N ILE A 135 -12.52 -10.41 15.44
CA ILE A 135 -13.97 -10.63 15.61
C ILE A 135 -14.20 -11.89 16.45
N LYS A 136 -14.91 -11.71 17.58
CA LYS A 136 -15.24 -12.79 18.52
C LYS A 136 -16.59 -13.45 18.27
N SER A 137 -17.48 -12.82 17.48
CA SER A 137 -18.80 -13.38 17.19
C SER A 137 -18.68 -14.62 16.31
N ALA A 138 -19.56 -15.61 16.52
CA ALA A 138 -19.57 -16.86 15.74
C ALA A 138 -19.79 -16.64 14.24
N ARG A 139 -20.50 -15.56 13.88
CA ARG A 139 -20.72 -15.13 12.49
C ARG A 139 -20.42 -13.64 12.31
N LEU A 140 -20.09 -13.25 11.09
CA LEU A 140 -19.98 -11.85 10.71
C LEU A 140 -21.34 -11.15 10.79
N GLN A 141 -21.35 -9.95 11.35
CA GLN A 141 -22.55 -9.11 11.30
C GLN A 141 -22.83 -8.66 9.85
N PRO A 142 -24.10 -8.46 9.46
CA PRO A 142 -24.46 -8.03 8.11
C PRO A 142 -23.72 -6.77 7.64
N LYS A 143 -23.57 -5.78 8.54
CA LYS A 143 -22.83 -4.53 8.28
C LYS A 143 -21.35 -4.79 7.96
N THR A 144 -20.69 -5.65 8.74
CA THR A 144 -19.29 -6.02 8.51
C THR A 144 -19.13 -6.77 7.19
N ARG A 145 -20.03 -7.70 6.90
CA ARG A 145 -20.05 -8.45 5.64
C ARG A 145 -20.18 -7.51 4.44
N MET A 146 -21.13 -6.57 4.47
CA MET A 146 -21.30 -5.58 3.41
C MET A 146 -20.04 -4.74 3.22
N SER A 147 -19.46 -4.26 4.32
CA SER A 147 -18.25 -3.44 4.25
C SER A 147 -17.05 -4.21 3.68
N ILE A 148 -16.91 -5.52 3.96
CA ILE A 148 -15.87 -6.35 3.35
C ILE A 148 -16.14 -6.52 1.86
N LYS A 149 -17.39 -6.75 1.44
CA LYS A 149 -17.74 -6.84 0.01
C LYS A 149 -17.40 -5.55 -0.75
N GLU A 150 -17.74 -4.38 -0.20
CA GLU A 150 -17.37 -3.08 -0.78
C GLU A 150 -15.86 -2.89 -0.85
N MET A 151 -15.12 -3.33 0.17
CA MET A 151 -13.66 -3.30 0.16
C MET A 151 -13.09 -4.16 -0.97
N LEU A 152 -13.61 -5.38 -1.14
CA LEU A 152 -13.20 -6.29 -2.21
C LEU A 152 -13.47 -5.73 -3.60
N GLU A 153 -14.63 -5.10 -3.82
CA GLU A 153 -14.92 -4.42 -5.10
C GLU A 153 -13.95 -3.27 -5.36
N ASN A 154 -13.59 -2.50 -4.34
CA ASN A 154 -12.58 -1.46 -4.48
C ASN A 154 -11.19 -2.04 -4.80
N MET A 155 -10.87 -3.23 -4.28
CA MET A 155 -9.60 -3.91 -4.52
C MET A 155 -9.50 -4.55 -5.90
N LYS A 156 -10.60 -4.79 -6.62
CA LYS A 156 -10.53 -5.17 -8.04
C LYS A 156 -9.75 -4.17 -8.87
N LYS A 157 -9.77 -2.89 -8.48
CA LYS A 157 -9.00 -1.82 -9.13
C LYS A 157 -7.48 -2.01 -8.99
N LEU A 158 -7.02 -2.84 -8.05
CA LEU A 158 -5.61 -3.22 -7.90
C LEU A 158 -5.20 -4.35 -8.85
N ASN A 159 -6.12 -4.90 -9.65
CA ASN A 159 -5.82 -5.89 -10.68
C ASN A 159 -5.11 -5.23 -11.89
N ILE A 160 -3.89 -4.74 -11.66
CA ILE A 160 -3.05 -4.07 -12.68
C ILE A 160 -2.69 -5.02 -13.84
N LEU A 161 -2.77 -6.34 -13.61
CA LEU A 161 -2.53 -7.36 -14.62
C LEU A 161 -3.78 -7.64 -15.48
N LYS A 162 -4.98 -7.26 -14.99
CA LYS A 162 -6.28 -7.63 -15.58
C LYS A 162 -6.44 -9.17 -15.67
N ASP A 163 -5.92 -9.89 -14.69
CA ASP A 163 -5.95 -11.37 -14.61
C ASP A 163 -7.21 -11.87 -13.89
N GLU A 164 -7.95 -12.78 -14.52
CA GLU A 164 -9.18 -13.39 -13.99
C GLU A 164 -8.97 -14.20 -12.69
N LYS A 165 -7.75 -14.65 -12.40
CA LYS A 165 -7.42 -15.33 -11.13
C LYS A 165 -7.61 -14.40 -9.92
N ILE A 166 -7.42 -13.10 -10.09
CA ILE A 166 -7.68 -12.13 -9.02
C ILE A 166 -9.20 -11.99 -8.81
N ASP A 167 -9.96 -11.91 -9.89
CA ASP A 167 -11.42 -11.80 -9.81
C ASP A 167 -12.05 -13.06 -9.18
N ARG A 168 -11.59 -14.25 -9.59
CA ARG A 168 -12.00 -15.52 -8.97
C ARG A 168 -11.70 -15.57 -7.49
N MET A 169 -10.49 -15.18 -7.07
CA MET A 169 -10.14 -15.14 -5.65
C MET A 169 -11.04 -14.17 -4.86
N ILE A 170 -11.36 -13.01 -5.42
CA ILE A 170 -12.26 -12.05 -4.80
C ILE A 170 -13.65 -12.67 -4.61
N ASP A 171 -14.17 -13.36 -5.63
CA ASP A 171 -15.48 -13.99 -5.56
C ASP A 171 -15.51 -15.17 -4.60
N ASP A 172 -14.46 -15.99 -4.57
CA ASP A 172 -14.27 -17.05 -3.57
C ASP A 172 -14.32 -16.48 -2.15
N ILE A 173 -13.60 -15.39 -1.88
CA ILE A 173 -13.62 -14.73 -0.57
C ILE A 173 -15.04 -14.25 -0.24
N LYS A 174 -15.77 -13.67 -1.18
CA LYS A 174 -17.16 -13.22 -0.95
C LYS A 174 -18.06 -14.38 -0.54
N HIS A 175 -17.90 -15.55 -1.17
CA HIS A 175 -18.64 -16.76 -0.81
C HIS A 175 -18.25 -17.27 0.59
N MET A 176 -16.97 -17.16 0.96
CA MET A 176 -16.51 -17.53 2.30
C MET A 176 -17.10 -16.65 3.42
N LEU A 177 -17.60 -15.44 3.13
CA LEU A 177 -18.18 -14.55 4.16
C LEU A 177 -19.48 -15.08 4.79
N ASP A 178 -20.06 -16.14 4.21
CA ASP A 178 -21.24 -16.83 4.75
C ASP A 178 -20.87 -17.96 5.72
N LEU A 179 -19.58 -18.31 5.83
CA LEU A 179 -19.06 -19.27 6.81
C LEU A 179 -19.10 -18.73 8.24
N THR A 180 -18.74 -19.59 9.21
CA THR A 180 -18.47 -19.12 10.57
C THR A 180 -17.22 -18.24 10.59
N THR A 181 -17.13 -17.31 11.53
CA THR A 181 -15.95 -16.43 11.67
C THR A 181 -14.67 -17.24 11.95
N LYS A 182 -14.79 -18.40 12.59
CA LYS A 182 -13.66 -19.31 12.81
C LYS A 182 -13.17 -19.88 11.47
N ASP A 183 -14.04 -20.54 10.72
CA ASP A 183 -13.68 -21.19 9.46
C ASP A 183 -13.18 -20.19 8.42
N LEU A 184 -13.81 -19.00 8.37
CA LEU A 184 -13.37 -17.91 7.51
C LEU A 184 -11.94 -17.47 7.87
N ARG A 185 -11.62 -17.29 9.15
CA ARG A 185 -10.27 -16.90 9.58
C ARG A 185 -9.24 -17.95 9.22
N GLU A 186 -9.54 -19.22 9.48
CA GLU A 186 -8.66 -20.35 9.16
C GLU A 186 -8.37 -20.41 7.66
N LYS A 187 -9.41 -20.40 6.82
CA LYS A 187 -9.26 -20.43 5.36
C LYS A 187 -8.48 -19.24 4.79
N ILE A 188 -8.77 -18.03 5.26
CA ILE A 188 -8.05 -16.83 4.80
C ILE A 188 -6.59 -16.86 5.28
N PHE A 189 -6.32 -17.38 6.48
CA PHE A 189 -4.96 -17.53 6.98
C PHE A 189 -4.16 -18.58 6.21
N GLU A 190 -4.76 -19.75 5.92
CA GLU A 190 -4.14 -20.78 5.07
C GLU A 190 -3.80 -20.24 3.69
N GLN A 191 -4.73 -19.48 3.09
CA GLN A 191 -4.50 -18.83 1.80
C GLN A 191 -3.37 -17.80 1.87
N LEU A 192 -3.31 -16.99 2.94
CA LEU A 192 -2.22 -16.05 3.16
C LEU A 192 -0.87 -16.74 3.28
N ASP A 193 -0.78 -17.80 4.07
CA ASP A 193 0.45 -18.55 4.28
C ASP A 193 0.92 -19.22 2.98
N TYR A 194 -0.01 -19.81 2.23
CA TYR A 194 0.28 -20.39 0.91
C TYR A 194 0.82 -19.36 -0.07
N ILE A 195 0.15 -18.21 -0.22
CA ILE A 195 0.61 -17.14 -1.13
C ILE A 195 1.97 -16.59 -0.68
N ASN A 196 2.19 -16.44 0.63
CA ASN A 196 3.46 -15.96 1.15
C ASN A 196 4.62 -16.91 0.83
N ARG A 197 4.41 -18.22 0.89
CA ARG A 197 5.43 -19.21 0.46
C ARG A 197 5.75 -19.08 -1.03
N LEU A 198 4.73 -18.90 -1.88
CA LEU A 198 4.92 -18.69 -3.32
C LEU A 198 5.66 -17.39 -3.65
N LEU A 199 5.49 -16.35 -2.83
CA LEU A 199 6.27 -15.11 -2.97
C LEU A 199 7.74 -15.31 -2.60
N GLN A 200 8.06 -16.23 -1.69
CA GLN A 200 9.42 -16.52 -1.22
C GLN A 200 10.17 -17.55 -2.07
N SER A 201 9.48 -18.43 -2.81
CA SER A 201 10.05 -19.48 -3.66
C SER A 201 10.56 -18.98 -5.00
#